data_AF-A0A535HR81-F1
#
_entry.id   AF-A0A535HR81-F1
#
_cell.length_a   1.000
_cell.length_b   1.000
_cell.length_c   1.000
_cell.angle_alpha   90.00
_cell.angle_beta   90.00
_cell.angle_gamma   90.00
#
_symmetry.space_group_name_H-M   'P 1'
#
loop_
_entity.id
_entity.type
_entity.pdbx_description
1 polymer ?
#
loop_
_entity_poly.entity_id
_entity_poly.type
_entity_poly.pdbx_seq_one_letter_code
_entity_poly.pdbx_strand_id
1 'polypeptide(L)'
;MSAASAPPTVVAHADWGVEAKKRWVAVAMLQPDGHYAADVPRPVGVAGTLLDRMGLPPLSSGPALLGFDFPIGLPRAYAAKTGISFFPDVLGQFGAGEWSRFWEVADAPENISLHRPFYPSRPGGRKLSHLTDALDLDRAELFRRCELKTLARRAACPLFWTLGGNQVGKGALSGWRILQPALQASDTAIWPFHGRLTSCLQSASTVVAETYPAEFYGHLGVRFDHLTGGKRTEGGRAAQAEALLRWASNHDVELTAGHRETIASGFGIRLDGEDRFDALIGLFGMLNVVHGNRPPGDPHNDAATSVEGWILGQTADP
;
A
#
# COMPACT_ATOMS: atom_id res chain seq x y z
N MET A 1 32.76 4.30 2.42
CA MET A 1 31.72 4.93 3.26
C MET A 1 30.64 5.45 2.33
N SER A 2 29.51 4.76 2.22
CA SER A 2 28.37 5.28 1.46
C SER A 2 27.84 6.50 2.21
N ALA A 3 27.74 7.66 1.56
CA ALA A 3 26.99 8.78 2.12
C ALA A 3 25.59 8.25 2.48
N ALA A 4 25.15 8.48 3.72
CA ALA A 4 23.76 8.22 4.07
C ALA A 4 22.90 9.07 3.14
N SER A 5 21.96 8.46 2.42
CA SER A 5 20.99 9.20 1.64
C SER A 5 20.27 10.18 2.56
N ALA A 6 20.08 11.42 2.12
CA ALA A 6 19.21 12.34 2.84
C ALA A 6 17.82 11.69 3.00
N PRO A 7 17.18 11.82 4.17
CA PRO A 7 15.84 11.27 4.38
C PRO A 7 14.82 12.00 3.48
N PRO A 8 13.69 11.36 3.14
CA PRO A 8 12.64 12.00 2.37
C PRO A 8 12.07 13.20 3.13
N THR A 9 11.87 14.32 2.46
CA THR A 9 11.30 15.52 3.11
C THR A 9 9.82 15.35 3.43
N VAL A 10 9.16 14.41 2.76
CA VAL A 10 7.77 14.06 3.02
C VAL A 10 7.62 12.54 3.04
N VAL A 11 6.92 12.02 4.04
CA VAL A 11 6.42 10.65 4.08
C VAL A 11 4.90 10.72 4.16
N ALA A 12 4.21 10.07 3.24
CA ALA A 12 2.75 10.01 3.26
C ALA A 12 2.28 8.58 3.07
N HIS A 13 1.33 8.14 3.88
CA HIS A 13 0.69 6.85 3.73
C HIS A 13 -0.80 7.04 3.47
N ALA A 14 -1.31 6.39 2.42
CA ALA A 14 -2.72 6.34 2.12
C ALA A 14 -3.30 4.94 2.40
N ASP A 15 -4.19 4.87 3.39
CA ASP A 15 -5.13 3.77 3.51
C ASP A 15 -6.16 3.87 2.37
N TRP A 16 -6.38 2.78 1.62
CA TRP A 16 -6.99 2.86 0.30
C TRP A 16 -8.20 1.94 0.11
N GLY A 17 -9.38 2.52 0.27
CA GLY A 17 -10.65 1.91 -0.13
C GLY A 17 -11.05 2.17 -1.58
N VAL A 18 -11.90 1.28 -2.12
CA VAL A 18 -12.54 1.45 -3.43
C VAL A 18 -13.42 2.71 -3.46
N GLU A 19 -14.18 2.95 -2.39
CA GLU A 19 -15.01 4.15 -2.23
C GLU A 19 -14.14 5.32 -1.76
N ALA A 20 -14.28 6.49 -2.37
CA ALA A 20 -13.46 7.67 -2.03
C ALA A 20 -13.52 8.07 -0.55
N LYS A 21 -14.66 7.85 0.13
CA LYS A 21 -14.83 8.13 1.57
C LYS A 21 -14.00 7.24 2.50
N LYS A 22 -13.49 6.13 1.97
CA LYS A 22 -12.62 5.16 2.67
C LYS A 22 -11.16 5.32 2.25
N ARG A 23 -10.77 6.50 1.78
CA ARG A 23 -9.40 6.81 1.40
C ARG A 23 -8.88 7.91 2.30
N TRP A 24 -7.92 7.58 3.13
CA TRP A 24 -7.37 8.46 4.14
C TRP A 24 -5.87 8.49 4.03
N VAL A 25 -5.30 9.69 4.14
CA VAL A 25 -3.85 9.91 4.09
C VAL A 25 -3.38 10.50 5.41
N ALA A 26 -2.31 9.91 5.95
CA ALA A 26 -1.53 10.48 7.03
C ALA A 26 -0.20 10.96 6.44
N VAL A 27 0.25 12.16 6.82
CA VAL A 27 1.43 12.82 6.26
C VAL A 27 2.36 13.24 7.38
N ALA A 28 3.66 13.03 7.18
CA ALA A 28 4.71 13.61 7.98
C ALA A 28 5.68 14.42 7.12
N MET A 29 6.03 15.61 7.56
CA MET A 29 6.98 16.51 6.90
C MET A 29 8.24 16.67 7.75
N LEU A 30 9.40 16.54 7.11
CA LEU A 30 10.70 16.77 7.74
C LEU A 30 10.84 18.26 8.07
N GLN A 31 11.10 18.57 9.34
CA GLN A 31 11.30 19.93 9.83
C GLN A 31 12.78 20.35 9.71
N PRO A 32 13.08 21.66 9.73
CA PRO A 32 14.45 22.17 9.58
C PRO A 32 15.46 21.67 10.64
N ASP A 33 14.98 21.31 11.83
CA ASP A 33 15.73 20.72 12.95
C ASP A 33 15.88 19.19 12.84
N GLY A 34 15.33 18.58 11.80
CA GLY A 34 15.60 17.19 11.41
C GLY A 34 14.60 16.16 11.93
N HIS A 35 13.61 16.56 12.71
CA HIS A 35 12.51 15.68 13.13
C HIS A 35 11.34 15.71 12.15
N TYR A 36 10.44 14.74 12.24
CA TYR A 36 9.23 14.71 11.42
C TYR A 36 8.03 15.25 12.20
N ALA A 37 7.24 16.14 11.60
CA ALA A 37 5.94 16.55 12.12
C ALA A 37 4.82 15.84 11.36
N ALA A 38 4.02 15.05 12.07
CA ALA A 38 2.93 14.25 11.53
C ALA A 38 1.56 14.88 11.81
N ASP A 39 0.81 15.12 10.74
CA ASP A 39 -0.52 15.70 10.76
C ASP A 39 -1.63 14.67 11.04
N VAL A 40 -2.74 15.18 11.55
CA VAL A 40 -3.98 14.39 11.69
C VAL A 40 -4.37 13.80 10.33
N PRO A 41 -4.67 12.48 10.24
CA PRO A 41 -5.10 11.88 8.99
C PRO A 41 -6.32 12.59 8.40
N ARG A 42 -6.31 12.78 7.09
CA ARG A 42 -7.36 13.48 6.33
C ARG A 42 -7.80 12.70 5.09
N PRO A 43 -8.98 13.00 4.51
CA PRO A 43 -9.41 12.34 3.28
C PRO A 43 -8.45 12.60 2.11
N VAL A 44 -8.28 11.60 1.25
CA VAL A 44 -7.54 11.75 -0.01
C VAL A 44 -8.34 12.63 -0.99
N GLY A 45 -7.66 13.55 -1.66
CA GLY A 45 -8.25 14.43 -2.67
C GLY A 45 -8.75 13.70 -3.92
N VAL A 46 -9.73 14.32 -4.60
CA VAL A 46 -10.41 13.72 -5.77
C VAL A 46 -9.88 14.21 -7.12
N ALA A 47 -9.08 15.27 -7.14
CA ALA A 47 -8.58 15.93 -8.34
C ALA A 47 -7.09 16.24 -8.25
N GLY A 48 -6.49 16.62 -9.38
CA GLY A 48 -5.07 16.96 -9.48
C GLY A 48 -4.14 15.76 -9.65
N THR A 49 -2.85 16.06 -9.53
CA THR A 49 -1.73 15.11 -9.56
C THR A 49 -1.78 14.16 -8.35
N LEU A 50 -0.90 13.16 -8.33
CA LEU A 50 -0.78 12.25 -7.19
C LEU A 50 -0.46 13.03 -5.89
N LEU A 51 0.45 14.01 -5.97
CA LEU A 51 0.82 14.86 -4.84
C LEU A 51 -0.34 15.74 -4.38
N ASP A 52 -1.09 16.36 -5.31
CA ASP A 52 -2.28 17.16 -4.98
C ASP A 52 -3.33 16.34 -4.24
N ARG A 53 -3.55 15.09 -4.67
CA ARG A 53 -4.48 14.17 -4.01
C ARG A 53 -4.03 13.79 -2.61
N MET A 54 -2.72 13.64 -2.42
CA MET A 54 -2.13 13.45 -1.08
C MET A 54 -2.08 14.77 -0.30
N GLY A 55 -2.53 15.90 -0.87
CA GLY A 55 -2.47 17.27 -0.33
C GLY A 55 -1.06 17.69 0.08
N LEU A 56 -0.08 17.25 -0.69
CA LEU A 56 1.32 17.60 -0.48
C LEU A 56 1.61 18.90 -1.23
N PRO A 57 2.43 19.79 -0.66
CA PRO A 57 2.91 20.95 -1.39
C PRO A 57 3.80 20.49 -2.57
N PRO A 58 4.02 21.37 -3.57
CA PRO A 58 5.07 21.14 -4.56
C PRO A 58 6.40 20.86 -3.85
N LEU A 59 7.08 19.80 -4.28
CA LEU A 59 8.34 19.39 -3.66
C LEU A 59 9.42 20.40 -4.04
N SER A 60 9.88 21.19 -3.07
CA SER A 60 10.92 22.20 -3.24
C SER A 60 12.29 21.72 -2.77
N SER A 61 12.34 20.68 -1.94
CA SER A 61 13.57 20.07 -1.44
C SER A 61 13.33 18.60 -1.14
N GLY A 62 14.23 17.72 -1.60
CA GLY A 62 14.23 16.28 -1.33
C GLY A 62 13.04 15.48 -1.90
N PRO A 63 13.10 14.14 -1.79
CA PRO A 63 12.07 13.27 -2.35
C PRO A 63 10.87 13.12 -1.40
N ALA A 64 9.70 12.84 -1.95
CA ALA A 64 8.56 12.32 -1.21
C ALA A 64 8.52 10.79 -1.27
N LEU A 65 8.26 10.14 -0.13
CA LEU A 65 7.96 8.71 -0.06
C LEU A 65 6.46 8.49 0.18
N LEU A 66 5.77 7.89 -0.78
CA LEU A 66 4.33 7.66 -0.77
C LEU A 66 4.03 6.16 -0.65
N GLY A 67 3.37 5.77 0.44
CA GLY A 67 2.91 4.40 0.68
C GLY A 67 1.42 4.25 0.41
N PHE A 68 1.02 3.14 -0.20
CA PHE A 68 -0.38 2.86 -0.47
C PHE A 68 -0.78 1.44 -0.02
N ASP A 69 -1.92 1.35 0.69
CA ASP A 69 -2.53 0.06 1.09
C ASP A 69 -3.32 -0.59 -0.06
N PHE A 70 -2.62 -0.94 -1.13
CA PHE A 70 -3.11 -1.83 -2.17
C PHE A 70 -1.96 -2.55 -2.88
N PRO A 71 -2.19 -3.75 -3.45
CA PRO A 71 -1.19 -4.47 -4.23
C PRO A 71 -0.62 -3.65 -5.39
N ILE A 72 0.70 -3.62 -5.56
CA ILE A 72 1.41 -3.02 -6.68
C ILE A 72 2.28 -4.10 -7.34
N GLY A 73 1.79 -4.64 -8.46
CA GLY A 73 2.41 -5.72 -9.22
C GLY A 73 1.43 -6.84 -9.58
N LEU A 74 1.94 -7.89 -10.24
CA LEU A 74 1.18 -9.02 -10.77
C LEU A 74 1.78 -10.35 -10.32
N PRO A 75 0.97 -11.41 -10.14
CA PRO A 75 1.50 -12.76 -9.94
C PRO A 75 2.44 -13.18 -11.08
N ARG A 76 3.59 -13.74 -10.73
CA ARG A 76 4.65 -14.09 -11.69
C ARG A 76 4.15 -14.99 -12.84
N ALA A 77 3.36 -16.02 -12.53
CA ALA A 77 2.89 -16.98 -13.53
C ALA A 77 1.91 -16.35 -14.53
N TYR A 78 1.05 -15.44 -14.06
CA TYR A 78 0.18 -14.65 -14.93
C TYR A 78 0.98 -13.72 -15.85
N ALA A 79 2.00 -13.04 -15.31
CA ALA A 79 2.89 -12.19 -16.10
C ALA A 79 3.61 -13.00 -17.20
N ALA A 80 4.07 -14.22 -16.87
CA ALA A 80 4.69 -15.12 -17.85
C ALA A 80 3.73 -15.52 -18.99
N LYS A 81 2.47 -15.86 -18.69
CA LYS A 81 1.46 -16.23 -19.71
C LYS A 81 1.08 -15.08 -20.65
N THR A 82 1.25 -13.84 -20.20
CA THR A 82 0.92 -12.63 -20.94
C THR A 82 2.13 -11.97 -21.58
N GLY A 83 3.33 -12.51 -21.37
CA GLY A 83 4.57 -11.91 -21.86
C GLY A 83 4.97 -10.61 -21.16
N ILE A 84 4.37 -10.29 -20.01
CA ILE A 84 4.71 -9.11 -19.21
C ILE A 84 6.07 -9.36 -18.54
N SER A 85 7.06 -8.57 -18.91
CA SER A 85 8.41 -8.61 -18.31
C SER A 85 8.63 -7.55 -17.23
N PHE A 86 7.91 -6.43 -17.27
CA PHE A 86 8.05 -5.32 -16.33
C PHE A 86 6.69 -4.67 -16.02
N PHE A 87 6.32 -4.64 -14.74
CA PHE A 87 4.99 -4.16 -14.31
C PHE A 87 4.76 -2.66 -14.59
N PRO A 88 5.71 -1.73 -14.30
CA PRO A 88 5.50 -0.33 -14.62
C PRO A 88 5.20 -0.06 -16.10
N ASP A 89 5.83 -0.79 -17.02
CA ASP A 89 5.61 -0.64 -18.47
C ASP A 89 4.19 -1.05 -18.88
N VAL A 90 3.70 -2.20 -18.39
CA VAL A 90 2.35 -2.67 -18.73
C VAL A 90 1.26 -1.85 -18.04
N LEU A 91 1.55 -1.30 -16.85
CA LEU A 91 0.61 -0.41 -16.15
C LEU A 91 0.25 0.80 -17.02
N GLY A 92 1.20 1.35 -17.78
CA GLY A 92 0.95 2.41 -18.76
C GLY A 92 0.03 2.02 -19.92
N GLN A 93 -0.14 0.73 -20.19
CA GLN A 93 -0.89 0.19 -21.34
C GLN A 93 -2.32 -0.25 -20.98
N PHE A 94 -2.58 -0.54 -19.69
CA PHE A 94 -3.90 -1.00 -19.25
C PHE A 94 -5.02 -0.02 -19.64
N GLY A 95 -6.07 -0.56 -20.27
CA GLY A 95 -7.20 0.21 -20.81
C GLY A 95 -7.06 0.62 -22.27
N ALA A 96 -5.96 0.25 -22.94
CA ALA A 96 -5.76 0.46 -24.37
C ALA A 96 -5.34 -0.84 -25.08
N GLY A 97 -5.52 -0.90 -26.41
CA GLY A 97 -5.06 -2.03 -27.24
C GLY A 97 -5.60 -3.38 -26.77
N GLU A 98 -4.71 -4.38 -26.70
CA GLU A 98 -5.02 -5.72 -26.18
C GLU A 98 -5.48 -5.70 -24.72
N TRP A 99 -5.05 -4.69 -23.96
CA TRP A 99 -5.39 -4.45 -22.55
C TRP A 99 -6.65 -3.60 -22.35
N SER A 100 -7.43 -3.33 -23.41
CA SER A 100 -8.63 -2.47 -23.36
C SER A 100 -9.64 -2.89 -22.30
N ARG A 101 -9.74 -4.19 -22.03
CA ARG A 101 -10.71 -4.76 -21.07
C ARG A 101 -10.12 -5.05 -19.69
N PHE A 102 -8.85 -4.73 -19.46
CA PHE A 102 -8.15 -5.10 -18.22
C PHE A 102 -8.83 -4.55 -16.95
N TRP A 103 -9.39 -3.35 -17.06
CA TRP A 103 -10.08 -2.70 -15.95
C TRP A 103 -11.47 -3.26 -15.64
N GLU A 104 -12.03 -4.11 -16.51
CA GLU A 104 -13.36 -4.67 -16.35
C GLU A 104 -13.32 -5.90 -15.44
N VAL A 105 -14.05 -5.87 -14.33
CA VAL A 105 -14.24 -7.09 -13.52
C VAL A 105 -15.20 -8.03 -14.25
N ALA A 106 -14.79 -9.28 -14.49
CA ALA A 106 -15.59 -10.33 -15.08
C ALA A 106 -16.80 -10.67 -14.19
N ASP A 107 -17.97 -10.79 -14.82
CA ASP A 107 -19.25 -11.04 -14.19
C ASP A 107 -19.74 -12.50 -14.34
N ALA A 108 -19.08 -13.28 -15.19
CA ALA A 108 -19.31 -14.70 -15.41
C ALA A 108 -17.97 -15.42 -15.65
N PRO A 109 -17.83 -16.72 -15.33
CA PRO A 109 -16.60 -17.48 -15.55
C PRO A 109 -16.08 -17.40 -17.00
N GLU A 110 -16.99 -17.43 -17.97
CA GLU A 110 -16.69 -17.44 -19.40
C GLU A 110 -16.13 -16.09 -19.89
N ASN A 111 -16.28 -15.05 -19.08
CA ASN A 111 -15.79 -13.71 -19.36
C ASN A 111 -14.38 -13.46 -18.77
N ILE A 112 -13.83 -14.41 -18.02
CA ILE A 112 -12.46 -14.34 -17.51
C ILE A 112 -11.51 -14.63 -18.67
N SER A 113 -10.49 -13.81 -18.81
CA SER A 113 -9.40 -14.05 -19.75
C SER A 113 -8.11 -13.44 -19.23
N LEU A 114 -6.98 -13.77 -19.89
CA LEU A 114 -5.71 -13.12 -19.58
C LEU A 114 -5.79 -11.59 -19.68
N HIS A 115 -6.62 -11.01 -20.56
CA HIS A 115 -6.77 -9.55 -20.70
C HIS A 115 -7.98 -8.97 -19.94
N ARG A 116 -8.69 -9.80 -19.17
CA ARG A 116 -9.78 -9.41 -18.25
C ARG A 116 -9.77 -10.33 -17.02
N PRO A 117 -8.73 -10.25 -16.17
CA PRO A 117 -8.47 -11.32 -15.20
C PRO A 117 -9.25 -11.17 -13.88
N PHE A 118 -9.75 -9.97 -13.53
CA PHE A 118 -10.40 -9.73 -12.24
C PHE A 118 -11.80 -10.34 -12.18
N TYR A 119 -12.11 -11.09 -11.12
CA TYR A 119 -13.38 -11.79 -10.95
C TYR A 119 -13.68 -12.07 -9.47
N PRO A 120 -14.95 -12.04 -9.01
CA PRO A 120 -16.18 -11.71 -9.72
C PRO A 120 -16.67 -10.27 -9.46
N SER A 121 -17.42 -9.71 -10.41
CA SER A 121 -18.03 -8.38 -10.24
C SER A 121 -19.09 -8.33 -9.13
N ARG A 122 -19.80 -9.45 -8.92
CA ARG A 122 -20.87 -9.62 -7.92
C ARG A 122 -20.85 -11.01 -7.27
N PRO A 123 -21.38 -11.15 -6.04
CA PRO A 123 -21.54 -12.44 -5.37
C PRO A 123 -22.46 -13.42 -6.16
N GLY A 124 -22.53 -14.68 -5.67
CA GLY A 124 -23.48 -15.70 -6.13
C GLY A 124 -22.83 -16.84 -6.93
N GLY A 125 -22.64 -18.00 -6.28
CA GLY A 125 -22.11 -19.22 -6.93
C GLY A 125 -20.67 -19.12 -7.45
N ARG A 126 -19.94 -18.07 -7.06
CA ARG A 126 -18.59 -17.77 -7.55
C ARG A 126 -17.56 -18.61 -6.82
N LYS A 127 -16.65 -19.23 -7.56
CA LYS A 127 -15.59 -20.08 -7.02
C LYS A 127 -14.24 -19.56 -7.51
N LEU A 128 -13.23 -19.68 -6.66
CA LEU A 128 -11.85 -19.37 -7.03
C LEU A 128 -11.37 -20.27 -8.19
N SER A 129 -11.91 -21.49 -8.31
CA SER A 129 -11.58 -22.39 -9.41
C SER A 129 -11.92 -21.81 -10.79
N HIS A 130 -12.92 -20.92 -10.89
CA HIS A 130 -13.20 -20.25 -12.16
C HIS A 130 -12.02 -19.41 -12.65
N LEU A 131 -11.22 -18.83 -11.75
CA LEU A 131 -10.00 -18.12 -12.11
C LEU A 131 -8.90 -19.10 -12.55
N THR A 132 -8.69 -20.18 -11.80
CA THR A 132 -7.65 -21.16 -12.12
C THR A 132 -7.91 -21.81 -13.48
N ASP A 133 -9.16 -22.19 -13.74
CA ASP A 133 -9.56 -22.88 -14.97
C ASP A 133 -9.46 -21.92 -16.19
N ALA A 134 -9.92 -20.67 -16.06
CA ALA A 134 -9.96 -19.73 -17.17
C ALA A 134 -8.60 -19.06 -17.46
N LEU A 135 -7.74 -18.90 -16.46
CA LEU A 135 -6.38 -18.37 -16.64
C LEU A 135 -5.34 -19.47 -16.88
N ASP A 136 -5.75 -20.74 -16.76
CA ASP A 136 -4.88 -21.92 -16.84
C ASP A 136 -3.72 -21.85 -15.82
N LEU A 137 -4.05 -21.46 -14.60
CA LEU A 137 -3.10 -21.26 -13.49
C LEU A 137 -3.50 -22.12 -12.30
N ASP A 138 -2.52 -22.66 -11.60
CA ASP A 138 -2.76 -23.27 -10.31
C ASP A 138 -3.15 -22.23 -9.26
N ARG A 139 -3.84 -22.68 -8.19
CA ARG A 139 -4.27 -21.77 -7.12
C ARG A 139 -3.11 -21.00 -6.48
N ALA A 140 -1.94 -21.64 -6.32
CA ALA A 140 -0.76 -21.00 -5.73
C ALA A 140 -0.18 -19.91 -6.65
N GLU A 141 -0.38 -20.04 -7.96
CA GLU A 141 0.14 -19.12 -8.98
C GLU A 141 -0.69 -17.83 -9.11
N LEU A 142 -1.83 -17.75 -8.43
CA LEU A 142 -2.64 -16.52 -8.33
C LEU A 142 -2.10 -15.52 -7.29
N PHE A 143 -1.08 -15.92 -6.52
CA PHE A 143 -0.46 -15.09 -5.49
C PHE A 143 0.87 -14.56 -5.97
N ARG A 144 1.19 -13.35 -5.54
CA ARG A 144 2.57 -12.88 -5.50
C ARG A 144 3.30 -13.52 -4.34
N ARG A 145 4.62 -13.66 -4.44
CA ARG A 145 5.42 -14.18 -3.31
C ARG A 145 5.14 -13.41 -2.02
N CYS A 146 5.16 -12.06 -2.04
CA CYS A 146 4.89 -11.26 -0.84
C CYS A 146 3.52 -11.52 -0.22
N GLU A 147 2.53 -12.07 -0.93
CA GLU A 147 1.17 -12.27 -0.43
C GLU A 147 0.99 -13.59 0.33
N LEU A 148 1.98 -14.49 0.26
CA LEU A 148 1.95 -15.79 0.93
C LEU A 148 1.95 -15.63 2.46
N LYS A 149 1.56 -16.72 3.14
CA LYS A 149 1.49 -16.77 4.60
C LYS A 149 2.91 -16.65 5.17
N THR A 150 3.08 -15.88 6.23
CA THR A 150 4.32 -15.83 7.01
C THR A 150 4.08 -16.34 8.42
N LEU A 151 5.11 -16.38 9.27
CA LEU A 151 4.94 -16.65 10.70
C LEU A 151 4.09 -15.58 11.42
N ALA A 152 4.15 -14.33 10.94
CA ALA A 152 3.51 -13.19 11.58
C ALA A 152 2.08 -12.93 11.07
N ARG A 153 1.74 -13.37 9.86
CA ARG A 153 0.41 -13.12 9.28
C ARG A 153 -0.08 -14.23 8.34
N ARG A 154 -1.38 -14.22 8.11
CA ARG A 154 -2.04 -15.08 7.11
C ARG A 154 -1.67 -14.62 5.69
N ALA A 155 -1.87 -15.52 4.72
CA ALA A 155 -1.83 -15.14 3.32
C ALA A 155 -2.90 -14.10 3.00
N ALA A 156 -2.61 -13.21 2.06
CA ALA A 156 -3.56 -12.24 1.53
C ALA A 156 -4.64 -12.94 0.67
N CYS A 157 -5.51 -12.15 0.05
CA CYS A 157 -6.42 -12.66 -0.97
C CYS A 157 -5.72 -12.62 -2.34
N PRO A 158 -5.92 -13.62 -3.23
CA PRO A 158 -5.39 -13.56 -4.58
C PRO A 158 -5.79 -12.26 -5.29
N LEU A 159 -4.84 -11.64 -5.99
CA LEU A 159 -5.02 -10.34 -6.65
C LEU A 159 -6.29 -10.27 -7.51
N PHE A 160 -6.49 -11.27 -8.36
CA PHE A 160 -7.60 -11.29 -9.31
C PHE A 160 -8.94 -11.64 -8.68
N TRP A 161 -8.97 -12.05 -7.42
CA TRP A 161 -10.22 -12.35 -6.71
C TRP A 161 -10.82 -11.10 -6.07
N THR A 162 -12.04 -10.73 -6.46
CA THR A 162 -12.68 -9.46 -6.09
C THR A 162 -13.89 -9.59 -5.16
N LEU A 163 -14.02 -10.73 -4.45
CA LEU A 163 -15.16 -11.01 -3.56
C LEU A 163 -14.73 -11.36 -2.13
N GLY A 164 -15.44 -10.81 -1.15
CA GLY A 164 -15.20 -11.06 0.27
C GLY A 164 -14.53 -9.90 0.98
N GLY A 165 -14.57 -9.89 2.32
CA GLY A 165 -14.09 -8.77 3.14
C GLY A 165 -12.56 -8.59 3.18
N ASN A 166 -11.80 -9.56 2.68
CA ASN A 166 -10.35 -9.51 2.57
C ASN A 166 -9.86 -9.35 1.12
N GLN A 167 -10.78 -9.14 0.15
CA GLN A 167 -10.40 -8.97 -1.24
C GLN A 167 -9.55 -7.72 -1.43
N VAL A 168 -8.55 -7.81 -2.30
CA VAL A 168 -7.62 -6.71 -2.60
C VAL A 168 -7.74 -6.23 -4.05
N GLY A 169 -8.31 -7.04 -4.94
CA GLY A 169 -8.33 -6.77 -6.37
C GLY A 169 -9.04 -5.48 -6.77
N LYS A 170 -10.16 -5.13 -6.14
CA LYS A 170 -10.84 -3.84 -6.42
C LYS A 170 -10.02 -2.65 -5.90
N GLY A 171 -9.29 -2.83 -4.80
CA GLY A 171 -8.36 -1.84 -4.27
C GLY A 171 -7.22 -1.60 -5.24
N ALA A 172 -6.58 -2.67 -5.72
CA ALA A 172 -5.53 -2.62 -6.75
C ALA A 172 -6.01 -1.91 -8.02
N LEU A 173 -7.16 -2.31 -8.59
CA LEU A 173 -7.74 -1.64 -9.77
C LEU A 173 -7.94 -0.13 -9.55
N SER A 174 -8.47 0.25 -8.38
CA SER A 174 -8.70 1.65 -8.06
C SER A 174 -7.40 2.43 -7.84
N GLY A 175 -6.39 1.81 -7.21
CA GLY A 175 -5.10 2.42 -6.94
C GLY A 175 -4.26 2.57 -8.20
N TRP A 176 -4.20 1.54 -9.03
CA TRP A 176 -3.45 1.56 -10.29
C TRP A 176 -3.91 2.66 -11.25
N ARG A 177 -5.20 3.00 -11.24
CA ARG A 177 -5.73 4.13 -12.03
C ARG A 177 -5.18 5.49 -11.61
N ILE A 178 -4.78 5.67 -10.36
CA ILE A 178 -4.13 6.91 -9.91
C ILE A 178 -2.61 6.88 -10.09
N LEU A 179 -2.01 5.68 -10.07
CA LEU A 179 -0.56 5.51 -10.29
C LEU A 179 -0.19 5.59 -11.77
N GLN A 180 -1.03 5.05 -12.67
CA GLN A 180 -0.81 5.04 -14.11
C GLN A 180 -0.42 6.43 -14.68
N PRO A 181 -1.17 7.53 -14.44
CA PRO A 181 -0.76 8.85 -14.90
C PRO A 181 0.46 9.41 -14.16
N ALA A 182 0.67 9.05 -12.89
CA ALA A 182 1.82 9.51 -12.10
C ALA A 182 3.15 8.92 -12.58
N LEU A 183 3.11 7.69 -13.11
CA LEU A 183 4.27 7.04 -13.73
C LEU A 183 4.69 7.66 -15.05
N GLN A 184 3.78 8.32 -15.76
CA GLN A 184 4.10 9.03 -16.99
C GLN A 184 4.84 10.35 -16.71
N ALA A 185 4.85 10.81 -15.45
CA ALA A 185 5.69 11.93 -15.03
C ALA A 185 7.13 11.43 -14.80
N SER A 186 8.10 12.16 -15.34
CA SER A 186 9.51 11.76 -15.43
C SER A 186 10.25 11.55 -14.10
N ASP A 187 9.66 11.97 -12.98
CA ASP A 187 10.33 12.04 -11.67
C ASP A 187 9.71 11.10 -10.62
N THR A 188 8.90 10.12 -11.04
CA THR A 188 8.29 9.13 -10.15
C THR A 188 8.98 7.76 -10.29
N ALA A 189 9.50 7.22 -9.18
CA ALA A 189 9.94 5.84 -9.08
C ALA A 189 8.92 5.00 -8.30
N ILE A 190 8.72 3.75 -8.70
CA ILE A 190 8.02 2.73 -7.90
C ILE A 190 9.05 1.74 -7.35
N TRP A 191 9.15 1.64 -6.04
CA TRP A 191 9.91 0.60 -5.36
C TRP A 191 9.09 -0.70 -5.27
N PRO A 192 9.68 -1.89 -5.47
CA PRO A 192 11.10 -2.16 -5.75
C PRO A 192 11.48 -2.17 -7.25
N PHE A 193 10.55 -1.86 -8.15
CA PHE A 193 10.75 -2.01 -9.60
C PHE A 193 11.88 -1.16 -10.16
N HIS A 194 12.07 0.05 -9.63
CA HIS A 194 13.12 0.99 -10.06
C HIS A 194 14.40 0.89 -9.22
N GLY A 195 14.55 -0.20 -8.47
CA GLY A 195 15.74 -0.48 -7.65
C GLY A 195 15.50 -0.38 -6.15
N ARG A 196 16.61 -0.35 -5.40
CA ARG A 196 16.59 -0.28 -3.93
C ARG A 196 15.97 1.01 -3.45
N LEU A 197 15.32 0.98 -2.28
CA LEU A 197 14.64 2.17 -1.75
C LEU A 197 15.57 3.39 -1.65
N THR A 198 16.80 3.17 -1.17
CA THR A 198 17.81 4.23 -1.04
C THR A 198 18.19 4.84 -2.38
N SER A 199 18.30 4.02 -3.44
CA SER A 199 18.58 4.51 -4.79
C SER A 199 17.40 5.32 -5.34
N CYS A 200 16.17 4.82 -5.17
CA CYS A 200 14.96 5.54 -5.61
C CYS A 200 14.86 6.92 -4.94
N LEU A 201 15.12 7.01 -3.64
CA LEU A 201 15.09 8.28 -2.89
C LEU A 201 16.20 9.26 -3.33
N GLN A 202 17.30 8.77 -3.88
CA GLN A 202 18.37 9.63 -4.40
C GLN A 202 18.09 10.15 -5.81
N SER A 203 17.33 9.41 -6.62
CA SER A 203 17.19 9.67 -8.06
C SER A 203 15.81 10.17 -8.49
N ALA A 204 14.79 10.05 -7.65
CA ALA A 204 13.42 10.43 -7.99
C ALA A 204 12.86 11.46 -7.00
N SER A 205 12.07 12.41 -7.51
CA SER A 205 11.36 13.38 -6.66
C SER A 205 10.23 12.72 -5.89
N THR A 206 9.61 11.68 -6.45
CA THR A 206 8.55 10.91 -5.79
C THR A 206 8.87 9.42 -5.85
N VAL A 207 8.83 8.75 -4.71
CA VAL A 207 8.96 7.29 -4.60
C VAL A 207 7.66 6.72 -4.10
N VAL A 208 7.07 5.80 -4.86
CA VAL A 208 5.86 5.06 -4.50
C VAL A 208 6.24 3.67 -4.01
N ALA A 209 5.60 3.22 -2.94
CA ALA A 209 5.74 1.87 -2.41
C ALA A 209 4.37 1.28 -2.04
N GLU A 210 4.23 -0.04 -2.17
CA GLU A 210 3.14 -0.78 -1.55
C GLU A 210 3.40 -0.87 -0.04
N THR A 211 2.37 -0.58 0.75
CA THR A 211 2.38 -0.73 2.20
C THR A 211 1.24 -1.65 2.62
N TYR A 212 1.37 -2.26 3.80
CA TYR A 212 0.31 -3.08 4.36
C TYR A 212 0.25 -2.85 5.87
N PRO A 213 -0.73 -2.11 6.41
CA PRO A 213 -0.80 -1.78 7.84
C PRO A 213 -0.72 -2.99 8.77
N ALA A 214 -1.20 -4.15 8.32
CA ALA A 214 -1.09 -5.40 9.09
C ALA A 214 0.35 -5.89 9.28
N GLU A 215 1.27 -5.61 8.34
CA GLU A 215 2.72 -5.85 8.54
C GLU A 215 3.28 -4.94 9.62
N PHE A 216 2.69 -3.75 9.80
CA PHE A 216 3.23 -2.73 10.68
C PHE A 216 2.78 -2.85 12.14
N TYR A 217 1.61 -3.43 12.41
CA TYR A 217 1.11 -3.55 13.78
C TYR A 217 2.13 -4.15 14.75
N GLY A 218 2.74 -5.28 14.37
CA GLY A 218 3.64 -6.03 15.26
C GLY A 218 4.86 -5.24 15.71
N HIS A 219 5.48 -4.47 14.80
CA HIS A 219 6.68 -3.69 15.12
C HIS A 219 6.39 -2.28 15.64
N LEU A 220 5.13 -1.82 15.56
CA LEU A 220 4.67 -0.62 16.26
C LEU A 220 4.14 -0.93 17.68
N GLY A 221 4.19 -2.19 18.11
CA GLY A 221 3.69 -2.62 19.41
C GLY A 221 2.16 -2.65 19.50
N VAL A 222 1.46 -2.56 18.38
CA VAL A 222 0.00 -2.59 18.29
C VAL A 222 -0.49 -4.02 18.38
N ARG A 223 -1.40 -4.29 19.31
CA ARG A 223 -1.95 -5.62 19.57
C ARG A 223 -3.44 -5.51 19.88
N PHE A 224 -4.23 -6.14 19.04
CA PHE A 224 -5.65 -6.31 19.29
C PHE A 224 -5.89 -7.64 19.98
N ASP A 225 -6.60 -7.62 21.10
CA ASP A 225 -7.05 -8.82 21.80
C ASP A 225 -8.57 -8.79 21.98
N HIS A 226 -9.11 -9.90 22.48
CA HIS A 226 -10.54 -10.08 22.68
C HIS A 226 -11.10 -9.19 23.81
N LEU A 227 -10.25 -8.66 24.70
CA LEU A 227 -10.67 -7.84 25.84
C LEU A 227 -10.83 -6.37 25.44
N THR A 228 -9.92 -5.89 24.60
CA THR A 228 -9.90 -4.50 24.10
C THR A 228 -10.76 -4.31 22.85
N GLY A 229 -11.06 -5.39 22.13
CA GLY A 229 -11.75 -5.36 20.85
C GLY A 229 -10.79 -5.23 19.67
N GLY A 230 -11.32 -5.34 18.45
CA GLY A 230 -10.51 -5.28 17.22
C GLY A 230 -10.38 -3.86 16.67
N LYS A 231 -9.57 -3.70 15.61
CA LYS A 231 -9.40 -2.43 14.89
C LYS A 231 -10.70 -1.76 14.41
N ARG A 232 -11.76 -2.54 14.26
CA ARG A 232 -13.09 -2.08 13.83
C ARG A 232 -13.87 -1.36 14.94
N THR A 233 -13.45 -1.48 16.19
CA THR A 233 -14.09 -0.81 17.33
C THR A 233 -13.27 0.39 17.76
N GLU A 234 -13.94 1.48 18.16
CA GLU A 234 -13.29 2.66 18.73
C GLU A 234 -12.44 2.28 19.95
N GLY A 235 -13.00 1.52 20.89
CA GLY A 235 -12.28 1.07 22.09
C GLY A 235 -11.03 0.25 21.78
N GLY A 236 -11.08 -0.61 20.74
CA GLY A 236 -9.94 -1.40 20.32
C GLY A 236 -8.80 -0.54 19.79
N ARG A 237 -9.13 0.52 19.04
CA ARG A 237 -8.16 1.53 18.57
C ARG A 237 -7.64 2.42 19.69
N ALA A 238 -8.51 2.90 20.57
CA ALA A 238 -8.15 3.73 21.72
C ALA A 238 -7.21 3.00 22.69
N ALA A 239 -7.38 1.69 22.86
CA ALA A 239 -6.48 0.85 23.64
C ALA A 239 -5.04 0.82 23.10
N GLN A 240 -4.82 1.16 21.82
CA GLN A 240 -3.49 1.25 21.22
C GLN A 240 -2.84 2.63 21.39
N ALA A 241 -3.56 3.62 21.90
CA ALA A 241 -3.11 5.00 21.95
C ALA A 241 -1.77 5.15 22.68
N GLU A 242 -1.61 4.50 23.83
CA GLU A 242 -0.35 4.56 24.59
C GLU A 242 0.83 4.04 23.77
N ALA A 243 0.66 2.93 23.05
CA ALA A 243 1.72 2.37 22.21
C ALA A 243 2.10 3.33 21.08
N LEU A 244 1.11 3.94 20.41
CA LEU A 244 1.34 4.88 19.30
C LEU A 244 1.98 6.19 19.78
N LEU A 245 1.50 6.77 20.88
CA LEU A 245 2.06 8.00 21.45
C LEU A 245 3.48 7.78 21.96
N ARG A 246 3.75 6.63 22.60
CA ARG A 246 5.09 6.25 23.04
C ARG A 246 6.01 6.02 21.86
N TRP A 247 5.53 5.35 20.81
CA TRP A 247 6.31 5.15 19.58
C TRP A 247 6.69 6.49 18.97
N ALA A 248 5.76 7.42 18.78
CA ALA A 248 6.05 8.74 18.22
C ALA A 248 7.10 9.50 19.05
N SER A 249 6.95 9.49 20.37
CA SER A 249 7.91 10.13 21.28
C SER A 249 9.30 9.50 21.25
N ASN A 250 9.40 8.17 21.16
CA ASN A 250 10.69 7.46 21.13
C ASN A 250 11.43 7.63 19.80
N HIS A 251 10.72 8.03 18.74
CA HIS A 251 11.26 8.16 17.39
C HIS A 251 11.33 9.61 16.92
N ASP A 252 11.19 10.57 17.85
CA ASP A 252 11.23 12.00 17.56
C ASP A 252 10.26 12.41 16.44
N VAL A 253 9.04 11.88 16.50
CA VAL A 253 7.95 12.28 15.61
C VAL A 253 7.04 13.22 16.38
N GLU A 254 7.06 14.49 15.99
CA GLU A 254 6.13 15.50 16.50
C GLU A 254 4.72 15.20 15.98
N LEU A 255 3.74 15.24 16.87
CA LEU A 255 2.33 15.12 16.53
C LEU A 255 1.70 16.51 16.60
N THR A 256 1.19 17.01 15.47
CA THR A 256 0.62 18.37 15.40
C THR A 256 -0.65 18.50 16.24
N ALA A 257 -1.11 19.75 16.44
CA ALA A 257 -2.23 20.05 17.33
C ALA A 257 -3.49 19.21 17.02
N GLY A 258 -4.10 18.62 18.05
CA GLY A 258 -5.29 17.77 17.90
C GLY A 258 -5.00 16.31 17.54
N HIS A 259 -3.77 15.98 17.16
CA HIS A 259 -3.41 14.62 16.74
C HIS A 259 -3.31 13.67 17.94
N ARG A 260 -2.75 14.12 19.06
CA ARG A 260 -2.68 13.32 20.30
C ARG A 260 -4.08 12.95 20.81
N GLU A 261 -5.01 13.91 20.80
CA GLU A 261 -6.41 13.68 21.18
C GLU A 261 -7.12 12.73 20.20
N THR A 262 -6.81 12.85 18.91
CA THR A 262 -7.33 11.93 17.89
C THR A 262 -6.87 10.50 18.13
N ILE A 263 -5.58 10.29 18.46
CA ILE A 263 -5.04 8.98 18.80
C ILE A 263 -5.66 8.46 20.10
N ALA A 264 -5.72 9.29 21.14
CA ALA A 264 -6.28 8.92 22.45
C ALA A 264 -7.76 8.50 22.39
N SER A 265 -8.54 9.15 21.52
CA SER A 265 -9.95 8.79 21.26
C SER A 265 -10.14 7.61 20.31
N GLY A 266 -9.06 6.97 19.84
CA GLY A 266 -9.15 5.88 18.88
C GLY A 266 -9.81 6.30 17.57
N PHE A 267 -9.58 7.55 17.15
CA PHE A 267 -10.14 8.17 15.93
C PHE A 267 -11.67 8.33 15.94
N GLY A 268 -12.30 8.18 17.12
CA GLY A 268 -13.73 8.39 17.37
C GLY A 268 -14.65 7.25 16.88
N ILE A 269 -15.95 7.43 17.14
CA ILE A 269 -17.03 6.46 16.82
C ILE A 269 -17.42 6.36 15.34
N ARG A 270 -16.91 7.27 14.50
CA ARG A 270 -17.35 7.36 13.10
C ARG A 270 -16.88 6.14 12.30
N LEU A 271 -17.60 5.82 11.23
CA LEU A 271 -17.35 4.65 10.38
C LEU A 271 -16.00 4.69 9.66
N ASP A 272 -15.38 5.87 9.56
CA ASP A 272 -14.06 6.12 8.97
C ASP A 272 -12.91 5.98 9.99
N GLY A 273 -13.20 5.70 11.26
CA GLY A 273 -12.17 5.60 12.30
C GLY A 273 -11.16 4.47 12.08
N GLU A 274 -11.58 3.38 11.44
CA GLU A 274 -10.68 2.28 11.02
C GLU A 274 -9.70 2.76 9.94
N ASP A 275 -10.22 3.39 8.88
CA ASP A 275 -9.43 3.87 7.73
C ASP A 275 -8.41 4.93 8.18
N ARG A 276 -8.81 5.84 9.09
CA ARG A 276 -7.91 6.85 9.71
C ARG A 276 -6.80 6.24 10.53
N PHE A 277 -7.12 5.19 11.30
CA PHE A 277 -6.16 4.48 12.12
C PHE A 277 -5.14 3.74 11.25
N ASP A 278 -5.60 3.01 10.23
CA ASP A 278 -4.72 2.29 9.31
C ASP A 278 -3.84 3.26 8.48
N ALA A 279 -4.36 4.46 8.16
CA ALA A 279 -3.55 5.52 7.56
C ALA A 279 -2.37 5.94 8.46
N LEU A 280 -2.59 6.13 9.76
CA LEU A 280 -1.53 6.48 10.72
C LEU A 280 -0.55 5.32 10.93
N ILE A 281 -1.05 4.09 11.08
CA ILE A 281 -0.22 2.89 11.23
C ILE A 281 0.74 2.74 10.05
N GLY A 282 0.21 2.93 8.84
CA GLY A 282 0.98 3.00 7.63
C GLY A 282 2.11 4.02 7.68
N LEU A 283 1.79 5.27 8.05
CA LEU A 283 2.77 6.35 8.16
C LEU A 283 3.86 6.02 9.18
N PHE A 284 3.49 5.58 10.38
CA PHE A 284 4.45 5.21 11.42
C PHE A 284 5.33 4.03 11.00
N GLY A 285 4.75 3.04 10.31
CA GLY A 285 5.53 1.91 9.78
C GLY A 285 6.54 2.34 8.73
N MET A 286 6.17 3.25 7.83
CA MET A 286 7.09 3.84 6.85
C MET A 286 8.19 4.67 7.52
N LEU A 287 7.85 5.50 8.51
CA LEU A 287 8.83 6.26 9.28
C LEU A 287 9.79 5.33 10.04
N ASN A 288 9.31 4.18 10.53
CA ASN A 288 10.17 3.16 11.14
C ASN A 288 11.23 2.63 10.16
N VAL A 289 10.89 2.55 8.86
CA VAL A 289 11.84 2.21 7.80
C VAL A 289 12.80 3.36 7.49
N VAL A 290 12.26 4.59 7.37
CA VAL A 290 13.05 5.80 7.08
C VAL A 290 14.09 6.08 8.18
N HIS A 291 13.71 5.90 9.45
CA HIS A 291 14.61 6.03 10.60
C HIS A 291 15.60 4.86 10.74
N GLY A 292 15.51 3.83 9.89
CA GLY A 292 16.43 2.67 9.91
C GLY A 292 16.14 1.65 11.02
N ASN A 293 15.05 1.81 11.77
CA ASN A 293 14.63 0.85 12.81
C ASN A 293 14.06 -0.45 12.23
N ARG A 294 13.72 -0.42 10.93
CA ARG A 294 13.30 -1.57 10.16
C ARG A 294 13.90 -1.48 8.76
N PRO A 295 14.48 -2.57 8.21
CA PRO A 295 14.96 -2.52 6.84
C PRO A 295 13.77 -2.43 5.86
N PRO A 296 13.95 -1.85 4.66
CA PRO A 296 12.89 -1.75 3.65
C PRO A 296 12.33 -3.10 3.19
N GLY A 297 13.10 -4.18 3.34
CA GLY A 297 12.76 -5.48 2.76
C GLY A 297 13.03 -5.54 1.26
N ASP A 298 14.08 -4.88 0.77
CA ASP A 298 14.50 -4.95 -0.64
C ASP A 298 14.54 -6.44 -1.08
N PRO A 299 13.73 -6.86 -2.07
CA PRO A 299 13.65 -8.26 -2.44
C PRO A 299 14.92 -8.71 -3.17
N HIS A 300 15.28 -9.99 -2.99
CA HIS A 300 16.46 -10.60 -3.64
C HIS A 300 16.14 -11.41 -4.90
N ASN A 301 14.88 -11.44 -5.33
CA ASN A 301 14.46 -12.24 -6.48
C ASN A 301 14.00 -11.33 -7.63
N ASP A 302 14.37 -11.72 -8.85
CA ASP A 302 14.12 -10.92 -10.05
C ASP A 302 12.63 -10.64 -10.27
N ALA A 303 11.76 -11.61 -9.98
CA ALA A 303 10.32 -11.49 -10.17
C ALA A 303 9.72 -10.36 -9.30
N ALA A 304 10.15 -10.22 -8.06
CA ALA A 304 9.72 -9.13 -7.18
C ALA A 304 10.19 -7.76 -7.68
N THR A 305 11.37 -7.67 -8.29
CA THR A 305 11.89 -6.42 -8.87
C THR A 305 11.37 -6.13 -10.28
N SER A 306 10.72 -7.08 -10.95
CA SER A 306 10.25 -6.90 -12.33
C SER A 306 8.73 -6.89 -12.47
N VAL A 307 8.02 -7.85 -11.83
CA VAL A 307 6.59 -8.06 -12.06
C VAL A 307 5.75 -8.12 -10.78
N GLU A 308 6.22 -8.77 -9.72
CA GLU A 308 5.43 -8.98 -8.51
C GLU A 308 5.40 -7.75 -7.58
N GLY A 309 6.51 -7.02 -7.45
CA GLY A 309 6.64 -6.00 -6.42
C GLY A 309 6.84 -6.60 -5.02
N TRP A 310 6.80 -5.75 -4.00
CA TRP A 310 7.00 -6.16 -2.60
C TRP A 310 6.31 -5.18 -1.64
N ILE A 311 6.06 -5.62 -0.40
CA ILE A 311 5.48 -4.79 0.66
C ILE A 311 6.61 -4.12 1.44
N LEU A 312 6.56 -2.79 1.55
CA LEU A 312 7.59 -2.02 2.25
C LEU A 312 7.68 -2.44 3.71
N GLY A 313 8.90 -2.71 4.16
CA GLY A 313 9.17 -3.21 5.50
C GLY A 313 8.87 -4.69 5.68
N GLN A 314 8.40 -5.44 4.67
CA GLN A 314 8.24 -6.88 4.84
C GLN A 314 9.60 -7.59 4.75
N THR A 315 10.05 -8.17 5.85
CA THR A 315 11.35 -8.87 5.95
C THR A 315 11.22 -10.38 6.04
N ALA A 316 10.04 -10.87 6.41
CA ALA A 316 9.81 -12.30 6.49
C ALA A 316 9.71 -12.86 5.07
N ASP A 317 10.58 -13.82 4.76
CA ASP A 317 10.37 -14.67 3.59
C ASP A 317 9.20 -15.62 3.91
N PRO A 318 8.17 -15.70 3.03
CA PRO A 318 7.04 -16.60 3.22
C PRO A 318 7.38 -18.09 3.17
#